data_AF-A0A653H7I6-F1
#
_entry.id   AF-A0A653H7I6-F1
#
_cell.length_a   1.000
_cell.length_b   1.000
_cell.length_c   1.000
_cell.angle_alpha   90.00
_cell.angle_beta   90.00
_cell.angle_gamma   90.00
#
_symmetry.space_group_name_H-M   'P 1'
#
loop_
_entity.id
_entity.type
_entity.pdbx_description
1 polymer ?
#
loop_
_entity_poly.entity_id
_entity_poly.type
_entity_poly.pdbx_seq_one_letter_code
_entity_poly.pdbx_strand_id
1 'polypeptide(L)'
;MKKTYNFLNDYNDDDINDQSESVRYREYKTHIKNVQVNFEKTLSEFKESLDKYENDINKQKTDQEMNEFLSNNKKKLEELEKLHRDGVQNLDIMKNYFSHNNNTYAIEILRYCSIFDKFKIQLQNLKNIFDKICIHNNIINMYKKKESYTNFTTNNTITSNSNDNLNHVIKEKSVLEYALSELDNIIYVGKQTNFKLKIQNSNIMQQLKKINIINTHLPQIHKILKKIKHYNFKKTAILAFVIGLCIFIFFIFR
;
A
#
# COMPACT_ATOMS: atom_id res chain seq x y z
N MET A 1 1.33 -13.79 -83.33
CA MET A 1 -0.05 -13.46 -82.88
C MET A 1 -0.23 -14.02 -81.47
N LYS A 2 -0.01 -13.21 -80.43
CA LYS A 2 -1.01 -12.61 -79.51
C LYS A 2 -1.97 -13.61 -78.82
N LYS A 3 -1.79 -13.77 -77.50
CA LYS A 3 -2.75 -13.42 -76.42
C LYS A 3 -1.98 -13.41 -75.07
N THR A 4 -1.50 -12.23 -74.64
CA THR A 4 -2.04 -11.33 -73.58
C THR A 4 -1.83 -11.81 -72.14
N TYR A 5 -0.89 -11.12 -71.48
CA TYR A 5 -0.73 -10.98 -70.03
C TYR A 5 -1.93 -10.27 -69.39
N ASN A 6 -2.33 -10.74 -68.21
CA ASN A 6 -2.63 -9.94 -67.02
C ASN A 6 -3.20 -10.85 -65.94
N PHE A 7 -2.49 -11.02 -64.82
CA PHE A 7 -3.11 -10.99 -63.50
C PHE A 7 -2.10 -10.45 -62.49
N LEU A 8 -2.29 -9.16 -62.21
CA LEU A 8 -1.95 -8.36 -61.04
C LEU A 8 -0.67 -8.72 -60.24
N ASN A 9 0.29 -7.80 -60.34
CA ASN A 9 1.06 -7.35 -59.19
C ASN A 9 0.12 -7.10 -58.01
N ASP A 10 0.28 -7.88 -56.95
CA ASP A 10 -0.05 -7.48 -55.59
C ASP A 10 1.00 -8.12 -54.67
N TYR A 11 2.23 -7.61 -54.75
CA TYR A 11 3.16 -7.76 -53.62
C TYR A 11 2.62 -6.82 -52.56
N ASN A 12 1.75 -7.39 -51.72
CA ASN A 12 1.04 -6.70 -50.66
C ASN A 12 2.03 -5.93 -49.77
N ASP A 13 1.84 -4.62 -49.67
CA ASP A 13 2.40 -3.77 -48.62
C ASP A 13 2.08 -4.30 -47.20
N ASP A 14 1.13 -5.23 -47.07
CA ASP A 14 0.70 -5.84 -45.81
C ASP A 14 1.78 -6.73 -45.15
N ASP A 15 2.60 -7.47 -45.93
CA ASP A 15 3.63 -8.37 -45.37
C ASP A 15 4.82 -7.60 -44.75
N ILE A 16 5.13 -6.43 -45.30
CA ILE A 16 6.20 -5.54 -44.77
C ILE A 16 5.71 -4.79 -43.53
N ASN A 17 4.42 -4.45 -43.50
CA ASN A 17 3.79 -3.73 -42.40
C ASN A 17 3.66 -4.62 -41.14
N ASP A 18 3.28 -5.89 -41.30
CA ASP A 18 3.22 -6.87 -40.20
C ASP A 18 4.61 -7.15 -39.60
N GLN A 19 5.65 -7.23 -40.43
CA GLN A 19 7.02 -7.43 -39.98
C GLN A 19 7.55 -6.19 -39.21
N SER A 20 7.16 -4.98 -39.62
CA SER A 20 7.47 -3.72 -38.94
C SER A 20 6.74 -3.57 -37.60
N GLU A 21 5.47 -3.96 -37.54
CA GLU A 21 4.65 -3.91 -36.32
C GLU A 21 5.18 -4.90 -35.26
N SER A 22 5.53 -6.12 -35.68
CA SER A 22 6.13 -7.15 -34.82
C SER A 22 7.48 -6.73 -34.22
N VAL A 23 8.32 -6.03 -35.00
CA VAL A 23 9.60 -5.47 -34.50
C VAL A 23 9.36 -4.38 -33.46
N ARG A 24 8.48 -3.41 -33.74
CA ARG A 24 8.15 -2.34 -32.78
C ARG A 24 7.52 -2.89 -31.50
N TYR A 25 6.61 -3.85 -31.60
CA TYR A 25 6.02 -4.51 -30.44
C TYR A 25 7.11 -5.16 -29.56
N ARG A 26 8.11 -5.81 -30.17
CA ARG A 26 9.21 -6.46 -29.45
C ARG A 26 10.08 -5.45 -28.70
N GLU A 27 10.31 -4.27 -29.26
CA GLU A 27 11.04 -3.18 -28.59
C GLU A 27 10.30 -2.71 -27.35
N TYR A 28 9.01 -2.36 -27.49
CA TYR A 28 8.18 -1.96 -26.35
C TYR A 28 8.08 -3.05 -25.28
N LYS A 29 7.91 -4.31 -25.69
CA LYS A 29 7.90 -5.45 -24.77
C LYS A 29 9.21 -5.58 -24.00
N THR A 30 10.34 -5.40 -24.67
CA THR A 30 11.67 -5.44 -24.04
C THR A 30 11.81 -4.31 -23.04
N HIS A 31 11.37 -3.11 -23.40
CA HIS A 31 11.35 -1.94 -22.52
C HIS A 31 10.50 -2.19 -21.27
N ILE A 32 9.24 -2.61 -21.43
CA ILE A 32 8.35 -2.92 -20.31
C ILE A 32 8.93 -4.00 -19.38
N LYS A 33 9.57 -5.03 -19.95
CA LYS A 33 10.22 -6.07 -19.15
C LYS A 33 11.40 -5.50 -18.34
N ASN A 34 12.20 -4.61 -18.93
CA ASN A 34 13.30 -3.95 -18.21
C ASN A 34 12.77 -3.05 -17.10
N VAL A 35 11.72 -2.27 -17.36
CA VAL A 35 11.04 -1.45 -16.35
C VAL A 35 10.52 -2.33 -15.21
N GLN A 36 9.89 -3.47 -15.52
CA GLN A 36 9.41 -4.42 -14.53
C GLN A 36 10.53 -4.95 -13.64
N VAL A 37 11.61 -5.45 -14.24
CA VAL A 37 12.76 -6.01 -13.49
C VAL A 37 13.42 -4.94 -12.61
N ASN A 38 13.62 -3.73 -13.14
CA ASN A 38 14.19 -2.62 -12.38
C ASN A 38 13.26 -2.21 -11.22
N PHE A 39 11.95 -2.16 -11.44
CA PHE A 39 10.98 -1.86 -10.40
C PHE A 39 11.06 -2.90 -9.27
N GLU A 40 11.03 -4.18 -9.60
CA GLU A 40 11.10 -5.27 -8.61
C GLU A 40 12.41 -5.26 -7.82
N LYS A 41 13.53 -4.95 -8.49
CA LYS A 41 14.84 -4.81 -7.84
C LYS A 41 14.84 -3.64 -6.84
N THR A 42 14.52 -2.43 -7.29
CA THR A 42 14.49 -1.24 -6.44
C THR A 42 13.47 -1.39 -5.30
N LEU A 43 12.33 -2.04 -5.56
CA LEU A 43 11.31 -2.36 -4.55
C LEU A 43 11.88 -3.27 -3.45
N SER A 44 12.62 -4.30 -3.83
CA SER A 44 13.23 -5.25 -2.89
C SER A 44 14.29 -4.57 -2.04
N GLU A 45 15.17 -3.76 -2.66
CA GLU A 45 16.18 -2.99 -1.95
C GLU A 45 15.59 -1.92 -1.02
N PHE A 46 14.42 -1.37 -1.35
CA PHE A 46 13.72 -0.43 -0.48
C PHE A 46 13.12 -1.16 0.72
N LYS A 47 12.41 -2.29 0.50
CA LYS A 47 11.87 -3.11 1.58
C LYS A 47 12.95 -3.57 2.56
N GLU A 48 14.06 -4.08 2.06
CA GLU A 48 15.18 -4.51 2.91
C GLU A 48 15.73 -3.35 3.76
N SER A 49 15.78 -2.13 3.20
CA SER A 49 16.18 -0.95 3.96
C SER A 49 15.19 -0.63 5.07
N LEU A 50 13.88 -0.72 4.79
CA LEU A 50 12.83 -0.49 5.79
C LEU A 50 12.85 -1.55 6.90
N ASP A 51 13.05 -2.82 6.55
CA ASP A 51 13.15 -3.92 7.52
C ASP A 51 14.37 -3.74 8.43
N LYS A 52 15.51 -3.30 7.88
CA LYS A 52 16.69 -2.92 8.68
C LYS A 52 16.38 -1.77 9.63
N TYR A 53 15.58 -0.79 9.21
CA TYR A 53 15.16 0.28 10.09
C TYR A 53 14.30 -0.23 11.24
N GLU A 54 13.28 -1.04 10.94
CA GLU A 54 12.35 -1.59 11.95
C GLU A 54 13.08 -2.42 13.01
N ASN A 55 14.02 -3.25 12.60
CA ASN A 55 14.82 -4.09 13.51
C ASN A 55 15.79 -3.29 14.40
N ASP A 56 16.17 -2.08 13.99
CA ASP A 56 17.08 -1.22 14.74
C ASP A 56 16.39 -0.04 15.45
N ILE A 57 15.06 0.03 15.50
CA ILE A 57 14.32 1.13 16.16
C ILE A 57 14.78 1.38 17.60
N ASN A 58 15.25 0.33 18.29
CA ASN A 58 15.70 0.40 19.69
C ASN A 58 17.18 0.78 19.87
N LYS A 59 17.97 0.89 18.79
CA LYS A 59 19.36 1.34 18.86
C LYS A 59 19.42 2.84 18.63
N GLN A 60 20.17 3.53 19.47
CA GLN A 60 20.36 4.98 19.41
C GLN A 60 21.19 5.34 18.16
N LYS A 61 20.55 5.42 16.99
CA LYS A 61 21.21 5.83 15.73
C LYS A 61 21.64 7.29 15.80
N THR A 62 22.80 7.59 15.23
CA THR A 62 23.28 8.96 15.10
C THR A 62 22.39 9.75 14.14
N ASP A 63 22.29 11.06 14.33
CA ASP A 63 21.47 11.92 13.47
C ASP A 63 21.94 11.88 12.00
N GLN A 64 23.24 11.63 11.78
CA GLN A 64 23.84 11.48 10.46
C GLN A 64 23.38 10.18 9.76
N GLU A 65 23.40 9.05 10.46
CA GLU A 65 22.90 7.76 9.93
C GLU A 65 21.42 7.84 9.57
N MET A 66 20.61 8.52 10.40
CA MET A 66 19.18 8.68 10.13
C MET A 66 18.91 9.59 8.94
N ASN A 67 19.66 10.68 8.78
CA ASN A 67 19.51 11.56 7.62
C ASN A 67 19.94 10.87 6.33
N GLU A 68 21.00 10.08 6.36
CA GLU A 68 21.44 9.27 5.22
C GLU A 68 20.39 8.20 4.85
N PHE A 69 19.85 7.50 5.85
CA PHE A 69 18.76 6.54 5.67
C PHE A 69 17.54 7.18 4.98
N LEU A 70 17.09 8.34 5.47
CA LEU A 70 15.94 9.05 4.88
C LEU A 70 16.24 9.52 3.45
N SER A 71 17.41 10.08 3.21
CA SER A 71 17.82 10.56 1.89
C SER A 71 17.89 9.42 0.86
N ASN A 72 18.50 8.29 1.22
CA ASN A 72 18.66 7.14 0.34
C ASN A 72 17.30 6.50 0.00
N ASN A 73 16.42 6.35 0.99
CA ASN A 73 15.09 5.78 0.77
C ASN A 73 14.15 6.72 0.02
N LYS A 74 14.29 8.04 0.19
CA LYS A 74 13.57 9.02 -0.61
C LYS A 74 13.93 8.90 -2.10
N LYS A 75 15.22 8.77 -2.43
CA LYS A 75 15.68 8.56 -3.82
C LYS A 75 15.10 7.27 -4.43
N LYS A 76 15.10 6.17 -3.67
CA LYS A 76 14.50 4.89 -4.11
C LYS A 76 12.99 5.03 -4.37
N LEU A 77 12.27 5.77 -3.52
CA LEU A 77 10.84 6.03 -3.71
C LEU A 77 10.59 6.83 -5.00
N GLU A 78 11.38 7.89 -5.24
CA GLU A 78 11.29 8.70 -6.46
C GLU A 78 11.62 7.87 -7.72
N GLU A 79 12.61 6.98 -7.64
CA GLU A 79 12.95 6.06 -8.72
C GLU A 79 11.80 5.09 -9.05
N LEU A 80 11.16 4.52 -8.03
CA LEU A 80 9.98 3.66 -8.22
C LEU A 80 8.80 4.42 -8.83
N GLU A 81 8.55 5.67 -8.42
CA GLU A 81 7.53 6.53 -9.04
C GLU A 81 7.85 6.81 -10.51
N LYS A 82 9.13 7.02 -10.86
CA LYS A 82 9.58 7.21 -12.24
C LYS A 82 9.38 5.96 -13.08
N LEU A 83 9.83 4.80 -12.60
CA LEU A 83 9.69 3.50 -13.28
C LEU A 83 8.22 3.14 -13.50
N HIS A 84 7.37 3.34 -12.48
CA HIS A 84 5.93 3.11 -12.61
C HIS A 84 5.31 3.98 -13.70
N ARG A 85 5.61 5.29 -13.69
CA ARG A 85 5.10 6.23 -14.70
C ARG A 85 5.57 5.87 -16.11
N ASP A 86 6.86 5.59 -16.28
CA ASP A 86 7.44 5.22 -17.57
C ASP A 86 6.79 3.94 -18.13
N GLY A 87 6.62 2.92 -17.30
CA GLY A 87 5.97 1.68 -17.75
C GLY A 87 4.48 1.84 -18.04
N VAL A 88 3.73 2.64 -17.28
CA VAL A 88 2.32 2.95 -17.60
C VAL A 88 2.20 3.69 -18.93
N GLN A 89 3.04 4.70 -19.16
CA GLN A 89 3.04 5.45 -20.43
C GLN A 89 3.33 4.54 -21.62
N ASN A 90 4.33 3.66 -21.50
CA ASN A 90 4.65 2.71 -22.57
C ASN A 90 3.55 1.65 -22.75
N LEU A 91 2.88 1.21 -21.68
CA LEU A 91 1.73 0.30 -21.79
C LEU A 91 0.52 0.94 -22.45
N ASP A 92 0.26 2.21 -22.18
CA ASP A 92 -0.81 2.96 -22.86
C ASP A 92 -0.54 3.07 -24.37
N ILE A 93 0.72 3.33 -24.75
CA ILE A 93 1.15 3.28 -26.16
C ILE A 93 0.92 1.87 -26.71
N MET A 94 1.40 0.82 -26.05
CA MET A 94 1.22 -0.55 -26.54
C MET A 94 -0.25 -0.92 -26.70
N LYS A 95 -1.10 -0.52 -25.75
CA LYS A 95 -2.54 -0.75 -25.79
C LYS A 95 -3.17 -0.03 -26.98
N ASN A 96 -2.84 1.23 -27.21
CA ASN A 96 -3.46 1.99 -28.28
C ASN A 96 -3.05 1.48 -29.68
N TYR A 97 -1.77 1.11 -29.86
CA TYR A 97 -1.25 0.73 -31.17
C TYR A 97 -1.38 -0.76 -31.50
N PHE A 98 -1.28 -1.67 -30.53
CA PHE A 98 -1.18 -3.11 -30.83
C PHE A 98 -2.39 -3.94 -30.36
N SER A 99 -3.29 -3.40 -29.53
CA SER A 99 -4.39 -4.19 -28.96
C SER A 99 -5.55 -4.48 -29.93
N HIS A 100 -5.70 -3.69 -30.99
CA HIS A 100 -6.81 -3.82 -31.93
C HIS A 100 -6.57 -4.89 -33.01
N ASN A 101 -5.30 -5.14 -33.35
CA ASN A 101 -4.95 -5.94 -34.53
C ASN A 101 -4.63 -7.40 -34.18
N ASN A 102 -4.19 -7.70 -32.94
CA ASN A 102 -3.72 -9.03 -32.58
C ASN A 102 -4.12 -9.44 -31.15
N ASN A 103 -4.98 -10.47 -31.06
CA ASN A 103 -5.47 -11.01 -29.78
C ASN A 103 -4.34 -11.48 -28.85
N THR A 104 -3.22 -11.98 -29.39
CA THR A 104 -2.08 -12.41 -28.57
C THR A 104 -1.39 -11.22 -27.91
N TYR A 105 -1.20 -10.11 -28.64
CA TYR A 105 -0.63 -8.88 -28.09
C TYR A 105 -1.57 -8.26 -27.06
N ALA A 106 -2.87 -8.23 -27.33
CA ALA A 106 -3.87 -7.72 -26.39
C ALA A 106 -3.83 -8.47 -25.04
N ILE A 107 -3.76 -9.80 -25.05
CA ILE A 107 -3.67 -10.61 -23.82
C ILE A 107 -2.38 -10.31 -23.06
N GLU A 108 -1.25 -10.18 -23.77
CA GLU A 108 0.04 -9.91 -23.13
C GLU A 108 0.12 -8.49 -22.54
N ILE A 109 -0.41 -7.49 -23.24
CA ILE A 109 -0.53 -6.11 -22.75
C ILE A 109 -1.40 -6.07 -21.49
N LEU A 110 -2.54 -6.77 -21.48
CA LEU A 110 -3.42 -6.86 -20.30
C LEU A 110 -2.70 -7.49 -19.09
N ARG A 111 -1.84 -8.48 -19.32
CA ARG A 111 -1.01 -9.07 -18.24
C ARG A 111 -0.06 -8.03 -17.66
N TYR A 112 0.63 -7.27 -18.51
CA TYR A 112 1.50 -6.20 -18.04
C TYR A 112 0.72 -5.09 -17.31
N CYS A 113 -0.45 -4.67 -17.80
CA CYS A 113 -1.30 -3.74 -17.06
C CYS A 113 -1.64 -4.24 -15.65
N SER A 114 -1.98 -5.52 -15.50
CA SER A 114 -2.25 -6.12 -14.18
C SER A 114 -1.01 -6.11 -13.26
N ILE A 115 0.19 -6.28 -13.81
CA ILE A 115 1.44 -6.19 -13.05
C ILE A 115 1.65 -4.74 -12.56
N PHE A 116 1.45 -3.75 -13.42
CA PHE A 116 1.62 -2.34 -13.06
C PHE A 116 0.55 -1.82 -12.08
N ASP A 117 -0.65 -2.40 -12.08
CA ASP A 117 -1.65 -2.15 -11.04
C ASP A 117 -1.18 -2.67 -9.67
N LYS A 118 -0.55 -3.85 -9.63
CA LYS A 118 0.06 -4.39 -8.40
C LYS A 118 1.20 -3.49 -7.92
N PHE A 119 2.05 -3.02 -8.83
CA PHE A 119 3.14 -2.10 -8.51
C PHE A 119 2.62 -0.79 -7.91
N LYS A 120 1.53 -0.23 -8.44
CA LYS A 120 0.88 0.96 -7.88
C LYS A 120 0.48 0.76 -6.41
N ILE A 121 -0.15 -0.37 -6.09
CA ILE A 121 -0.57 -0.70 -4.72
C ILE A 121 0.66 -0.84 -3.81
N GLN A 122 1.69 -1.56 -4.27
CA GLN A 122 2.92 -1.76 -3.50
C GLN A 122 3.64 -0.43 -3.23
N LEU A 123 3.72 0.45 -4.22
CA LEU A 123 4.32 1.77 -4.11
C LEU A 123 3.57 2.66 -3.11
N GLN A 124 2.24 2.67 -3.16
CA GLN A 124 1.42 3.43 -2.21
C GLN A 124 1.62 2.94 -0.77
N ASN A 125 1.70 1.62 -0.57
CA ASN A 125 1.95 1.06 0.76
C ASN A 125 3.33 1.44 1.30
N LEU A 126 4.37 1.37 0.46
CA LEU A 126 5.73 1.78 0.85
C LEU A 126 5.82 3.27 1.16
N LYS A 127 5.19 4.11 0.35
CA LYS A 127 5.09 5.55 0.59
C LYS A 127 4.49 5.84 1.97
N ASN A 128 3.36 5.19 2.29
CA ASN A 128 2.71 5.35 3.59
C ASN A 128 3.59 4.88 4.76
N ILE A 129 4.39 3.82 4.58
CA ILE A 129 5.33 3.35 5.62
C ILE A 129 6.47 4.35 5.79
N PHE A 130 7.06 4.80 4.68
CA PHE A 130 8.15 5.76 4.68
C PHE A 130 7.74 7.11 5.28
N ASP A 131 6.54 7.62 4.96
CA ASP A 131 6.00 8.85 5.54
C ASP A 131 5.86 8.74 7.07
N LYS A 132 5.41 7.58 7.58
CA LYS A 132 5.34 7.34 9.04
C LYS A 132 6.72 7.39 9.68
N ILE A 133 7.74 6.82 9.03
CA ILE A 133 9.12 6.84 9.51
C ILE A 133 9.67 8.27 9.53
N CYS A 134 9.45 9.04 8.47
CA CYS A 134 9.82 10.45 8.41
C CYS A 134 9.19 11.25 9.56
N ILE A 135 7.90 11.07 9.82
CA ILE A 135 7.19 11.73 10.92
C ILE A 135 7.78 11.31 12.28
N HIS A 136 7.99 10.00 12.48
CA HIS A 136 8.55 9.48 13.72
C HIS A 136 9.94 10.05 14.01
N ASN A 137 10.81 10.13 13.00
CA ASN A 137 12.16 10.68 13.15
C ASN A 137 12.15 12.19 13.43
N ASN A 138 11.29 12.95 12.73
CA ASN A 138 11.12 14.38 13.00
C ASN A 138 10.69 14.64 14.45
N ILE A 139 9.78 13.81 14.97
CA ILE A 139 9.34 13.89 16.36
C ILE A 139 10.51 13.60 17.33
N ILE A 140 11.29 12.53 17.11
CA ILE A 140 12.45 12.20 17.96
C ILE A 140 13.49 13.34 17.98
N ASN A 141 13.83 13.89 16.81
CA ASN A 141 14.80 14.97 16.70
C ASN A 141 14.34 16.26 17.40
N MET A 142 13.03 16.53 17.45
CA MET A 142 12.50 17.65 18.24
C MET A 142 12.72 17.46 19.75
N TYR A 143 12.61 16.24 20.28
CA TYR A 143 12.84 15.97 21.70
C TYR A 143 14.33 16.02 22.09
N LYS A 144 15.22 15.41 21.29
CA LYS A 144 16.68 15.46 21.53
C LYS A 144 17.22 16.89 21.60
N LYS A 145 16.73 17.78 20.71
CA LYS A 145 17.12 19.19 20.71
C LYS A 145 16.65 19.93 21.98
N LYS A 146 15.54 19.52 22.59
CA LYS A 146 15.00 20.15 23.80
C LYS A 146 15.83 19.81 25.05
N GLU A 147 16.35 18.58 25.16
CA GLU A 147 17.26 18.15 26.24
C GLU A 147 18.68 18.76 26.15
N SER A 148 19.10 19.18 24.96
CA SER A 148 20.42 19.80 24.75
C SER A 148 20.53 21.20 25.38
N TYR A 149 19.39 21.89 25.56
CA TYR A 149 19.34 23.21 26.21
C TYR A 149 19.36 23.12 27.75
N THR A 150 19.06 21.97 28.34
CA THR A 150 19.00 21.78 29.80
C THR A 150 20.35 21.44 30.45
N ASN A 151 21.35 21.01 29.67
CA ASN A 151 22.65 20.55 30.22
C ASN A 151 23.73 21.63 30.29
N PHE A 152 23.43 22.88 29.94
CA PHE A 152 24.39 24.00 30.01
C PHE A 152 24.45 24.69 31.39
N THR A 153 23.64 24.26 32.37
CA THR A 153 23.41 25.02 33.61
C THR A 153 23.85 24.30 34.90
N THR A 154 24.71 23.28 34.83
CA THR A 154 25.11 22.49 36.02
C THR A 154 26.60 22.42 36.29
N ASN A 155 27.44 23.18 35.58
CA ASN A 155 28.88 23.27 35.87
C ASN A 155 29.30 24.72 36.07
N ASN A 156 29.07 25.27 37.26
CA ASN A 156 29.89 26.36 37.79
C ASN A 156 29.90 26.26 39.33
N THR A 157 30.96 25.63 39.83
CA THR A 157 31.48 25.82 41.19
C THR A 157 31.89 27.28 41.38
N ILE A 158 31.41 27.94 42.45
CA ILE A 158 32.17 28.94 43.23
C ILE A 158 31.54 29.05 44.63
N THR A 159 32.45 29.09 45.60
CA THR A 159 32.38 29.15 47.05
C THR A 159 31.82 30.47 47.64
N SER A 160 31.43 30.37 48.91
CA SER A 160 31.48 31.39 49.98
C SER A 160 30.22 32.21 50.30
N ASN A 161 29.52 31.74 51.34
CA ASN A 161 29.06 32.48 52.53
C ASN A 161 28.76 33.99 52.38
N SER A 162 27.48 34.32 52.18
CA SER A 162 26.79 35.56 52.63
C SER A 162 25.37 35.73 52.06
N ASN A 163 24.85 34.80 51.26
CA ASN A 163 23.63 34.98 50.45
C ASN A 163 22.45 34.04 50.79
N ASP A 164 22.27 33.60 52.03
CA ASP A 164 21.28 32.55 52.34
C ASP A 164 19.84 32.90 51.93
N ASN A 165 19.42 34.17 52.05
CA ASN A 165 18.10 34.61 51.59
C ASN A 165 18.00 34.77 50.05
N LEU A 166 19.05 35.25 49.39
CA LEU A 166 19.05 35.41 47.92
C LEU A 166 19.12 34.05 47.21
N ASN A 167 19.92 33.12 47.77
CA ASN A 167 20.02 31.74 47.29
C ASN A 167 18.70 30.98 47.48
N HIS A 168 17.95 31.26 48.56
CA HIS A 168 16.62 30.68 48.76
C HIS A 168 15.63 31.12 47.67
N VAL A 169 15.57 32.42 47.37
CA VAL A 169 14.68 32.98 46.33
C VAL A 169 15.07 32.46 44.93
N ILE A 170 16.36 32.35 44.63
CA ILE A 170 16.83 31.79 43.35
C ILE A 170 16.51 30.30 43.24
N LYS A 171 16.62 29.55 44.35
CA LYS A 171 16.26 28.13 44.40
C LYS A 171 14.75 27.94 44.21
N GLU A 172 13.91 28.73 44.87
CA GLU A 172 12.46 28.71 44.65
C GLU A 172 12.08 29.08 43.21
N LYS A 173 12.76 30.06 42.61
CA LYS A 173 12.57 30.41 41.19
C LYS A 173 12.92 29.22 40.27
N SER A 174 14.03 28.53 40.50
CA SER A 174 14.39 27.34 39.71
C SER A 174 13.40 26.19 39.85
N VAL A 175 12.83 26.01 41.06
CA VAL A 175 11.80 24.99 41.32
C VAL A 175 10.50 25.37 40.62
N LEU A 176 10.13 26.65 40.58
CA LEU A 176 8.96 27.15 39.88
C LEU A 176 9.11 27.01 38.35
N GLU A 177 10.28 27.34 37.80
CA GLU A 177 10.59 27.15 36.37
C GLU A 177 10.54 25.66 35.99
N TYR A 178 11.05 24.78 36.86
CA TYR A 178 10.92 23.33 36.68
C TYR A 178 9.44 22.89 36.70
N ALA A 179 8.64 23.38 37.64
CA ALA A 179 7.22 23.06 37.72
C ALA A 179 6.42 23.55 36.50
N LEU A 180 6.77 24.73 35.96
CA LEU A 180 6.20 25.27 34.72
C LEU A 180 6.57 24.40 33.51
N SER A 181 7.82 23.98 33.41
CA SER A 181 8.28 23.08 32.35
C SER A 181 7.56 21.73 32.41
N GLU A 182 7.34 21.19 33.61
CA GLU A 182 6.62 19.93 33.79
C GLU A 182 5.13 20.08 33.45
N LEU A 183 4.52 21.22 33.78
CA LEU A 183 3.15 21.53 33.38
C LEU A 183 3.01 21.59 31.85
N ASP A 184 3.95 22.24 31.16
CA ASP A 184 3.97 22.28 29.69
C ASP A 184 4.14 20.88 29.08
N ASN A 185 4.95 20.03 29.71
CA ASN A 185 5.10 18.62 29.31
C ASN A 185 3.78 17.85 29.45
N ILE A 186 3.09 18.01 30.59
CA ILE A 186 1.79 17.37 30.83
C ILE A 186 0.74 17.85 29.82
N ILE A 187 0.67 19.16 29.54
CA ILE A 187 -0.24 19.72 28.52
C ILE A 187 0.06 19.13 27.15
N TYR A 188 1.33 19.00 26.81
CA TYR A 188 1.75 18.43 25.54
C TYR A 188 1.37 16.95 25.42
N VAL A 189 1.67 16.13 26.45
CA VAL A 189 1.28 14.72 26.51
C VAL A 189 -0.25 14.57 26.44
N GLY A 190 -0.99 15.45 27.11
CA GLY A 190 -2.46 15.50 27.04
C GLY A 190 -2.96 15.76 25.62
N LYS A 191 -2.39 16.72 24.89
CA LYS A 191 -2.73 17.01 23.49
C LYS A 191 -2.43 15.82 22.57
N GLN A 192 -1.27 15.19 22.73
CA GLN A 192 -0.90 14.00 21.95
C GLN A 192 -1.83 12.82 22.22
N THR A 193 -2.18 12.61 23.48
CA THR A 193 -3.09 11.53 23.90
C THR A 193 -4.48 11.77 23.33
N ASN A 194 -4.98 13.01 23.38
CA ASN A 194 -6.26 13.38 22.77
C ASN A 194 -6.26 13.14 21.25
N PHE A 195 -5.16 13.48 20.56
CA PHE A 195 -5.04 13.21 19.13
C PHE A 195 -5.06 11.71 18.81
N LYS A 196 -4.30 10.90 19.57
CA LYS A 196 -4.31 9.44 19.44
C LYS A 196 -5.71 8.85 19.69
N LEU A 197 -6.41 9.32 20.72
CA LEU A 197 -7.78 8.91 21.03
C LEU A 197 -8.75 9.26 19.90
N LYS A 198 -8.64 10.45 19.28
CA LYS A 198 -9.46 10.82 18.11
C LYS A 198 -9.24 9.90 16.92
N ILE A 199 -7.98 9.53 16.63
CA ILE A 199 -7.66 8.58 15.56
C ILE A 199 -8.25 7.20 15.87
N GLN A 200 -8.04 6.71 17.09
CA GLN A 200 -8.60 5.42 17.52
C GLN A 200 -10.12 5.41 17.41
N ASN A 201 -10.79 6.49 17.83
CA ASN A 201 -12.24 6.62 17.72
C ASN A 201 -12.72 6.62 16.26
N SER A 202 -12.00 7.31 15.36
CA SER A 202 -12.28 7.25 13.91
C SER A 202 -12.17 5.82 13.37
N ASN A 203 -11.14 5.08 13.77
CA ASN A 203 -10.97 3.68 13.37
C ASN A 203 -12.09 2.79 13.89
N ILE A 204 -12.49 2.94 15.16
CA ILE A 204 -13.64 2.23 15.75
C ILE A 204 -14.92 2.54 14.96
N MET A 205 -15.16 3.81 14.63
CA MET A 205 -16.32 4.22 13.84
C MET A 205 -16.33 3.57 12.45
N GLN A 206 -15.17 3.47 11.78
CA GLN A 206 -15.06 2.78 10.49
C GLN A 206 -15.36 1.28 10.62
N GLN A 207 -14.87 0.62 11.68
CA GLN A 207 -15.18 -0.79 11.94
C GLN A 207 -16.67 -0.98 12.22
N LEU A 208 -17.29 -0.07 12.99
CA LEU A 208 -18.71 -0.11 13.28
C LEU A 208 -19.57 0.02 12.01
N LYS A 209 -19.15 0.88 11.06
CA LYS A 209 -19.79 0.97 9.73
C LYS A 209 -19.70 -0.35 8.97
N LYS A 210 -18.55 -1.04 8.99
CA LYS A 210 -18.39 -2.36 8.36
C LYS A 210 -19.31 -3.41 9.00
N ILE A 211 -19.41 -3.42 10.33
CA ILE A 211 -20.32 -4.32 11.06
C ILE A 211 -21.78 -4.05 10.66
N ASN A 212 -22.18 -2.78 10.54
CA ASN A 212 -23.53 -2.44 10.08
C ASN A 212 -23.80 -2.95 8.67
N ILE A 213 -22.85 -2.83 7.73
CA ILE A 213 -23.00 -3.40 6.38
C ILE A 213 -23.21 -4.91 6.47
N ILE A 214 -22.39 -5.63 7.24
CA ILE A 214 -22.56 -7.08 7.44
C ILE A 214 -23.94 -7.40 8.01
N ASN A 215 -24.38 -6.66 9.04
CA ASN A 215 -25.70 -6.83 9.65
C ASN A 215 -26.85 -6.57 8.67
N THR A 216 -26.71 -5.66 7.71
CA THR A 216 -27.73 -5.44 6.67
C THR A 216 -27.83 -6.60 5.67
N HIS A 217 -26.72 -7.30 5.40
CA HIS A 217 -26.70 -8.44 4.48
C HIS A 217 -27.06 -9.78 5.15
N LEU A 218 -26.90 -9.90 6.47
CA LEU A 218 -27.18 -11.13 7.22
C LEU A 218 -28.62 -11.67 6.99
N PRO A 219 -29.69 -10.85 7.02
CA PRO A 219 -31.05 -11.32 6.74
C PRO A 219 -31.24 -11.78 5.30
N GLN A 220 -30.51 -11.19 4.34
CA GLN A 220 -30.57 -11.58 2.93
C GLN A 220 -29.95 -12.97 2.73
N ILE A 221 -28.79 -13.21 3.35
CA ILE A 221 -28.14 -14.52 3.37
C ILE A 221 -29.06 -15.57 4.01
N HIS A 222 -29.70 -15.24 5.13
CA HIS A 222 -30.65 -16.15 5.78
C HIS A 222 -31.86 -16.49 4.89
N LYS A 223 -32.40 -15.52 4.13
CA LYS A 223 -33.47 -15.75 3.15
C LYS A 223 -33.03 -16.69 2.03
N ILE A 224 -31.81 -16.51 1.50
CA ILE A 224 -31.25 -17.38 0.46
C ILE A 224 -31.07 -18.80 1.00
N LEU A 225 -30.52 -18.95 2.21
CA LEU A 225 -30.33 -20.24 2.86
C LEU A 225 -31.66 -20.98 3.06
N LYS A 226 -32.72 -20.26 3.48
CA LYS A 226 -34.07 -20.82 3.61
C LYS A 226 -34.63 -21.33 2.28
N LYS A 227 -34.40 -20.60 1.18
CA LYS A 227 -34.80 -21.02 -0.18
C LYS A 227 -34.05 -22.27 -0.65
N ILE A 228 -32.74 -22.35 -0.43
CA ILE A 228 -31.92 -23.52 -0.76
C ILE A 228 -32.42 -24.74 0.02
N LYS A 229 -32.64 -24.60 1.33
CA LYS A 229 -33.17 -25.68 2.17
C LYS A 229 -34.55 -26.17 1.70
N HIS A 230 -35.44 -25.24 1.34
CA HIS A 230 -36.78 -25.57 0.82
C HIS A 230 -36.73 -26.30 -0.52
N TYR A 231 -35.84 -25.88 -1.43
CA TYR A 231 -35.67 -26.53 -2.73
C TYR A 231 -35.17 -27.97 -2.58
N ASN A 232 -34.16 -28.20 -1.73
CA ASN A 232 -33.67 -29.54 -1.45
C ASN A 232 -34.76 -30.42 -0.83
N PHE A 233 -35.52 -29.88 0.15
CA PHE A 233 -36.63 -30.61 0.75
C PHE A 233 -37.71 -30.99 -0.27
N LYS A 234 -38.09 -30.07 -1.18
CA LYS A 234 -39.04 -30.37 -2.26
C LYS A 234 -38.54 -31.50 -3.16
N LYS A 235 -37.26 -31.47 -3.56
CA LYS A 235 -36.67 -32.51 -4.42
C LYS A 235 -36.67 -33.88 -3.72
N THR A 236 -36.34 -33.92 -2.43
CA THR A 236 -36.40 -35.14 -1.62
C THR A 236 -37.83 -35.66 -1.47
N ALA A 237 -38.82 -34.78 -1.24
CA ALA A 237 -40.22 -35.17 -1.13
C ALA A 237 -40.78 -35.75 -2.43
N ILE A 238 -40.47 -35.13 -3.58
CA ILE A 238 -40.86 -35.64 -4.90
C ILE A 238 -40.25 -37.02 -5.15
N LEU A 239 -38.96 -37.21 -4.84
CA LEU A 239 -38.29 -38.49 -5.00
C LEU A 239 -38.94 -39.59 -4.14
N ALA A 240 -39.22 -39.28 -2.86
CA ALA A 240 -39.89 -40.20 -1.96
C ALA A 240 -41.30 -40.59 -2.45
N PHE A 241 -42.05 -39.62 -2.99
CA PHE A 241 -43.37 -39.87 -3.57
C PHE A 241 -43.30 -40.79 -4.80
N VAL A 242 -42.35 -40.55 -5.71
CA VAL A 242 -42.13 -41.39 -6.90
C VAL A 242 -41.77 -42.82 -6.49
N ILE A 243 -40.85 -42.99 -5.53
CA ILE A 243 -40.47 -44.32 -5.03
C ILE A 243 -41.67 -45.01 -4.39
N GLY A 244 -42.47 -44.29 -3.58
CA GLY A 244 -43.70 -44.81 -2.98
C GLY A 244 -44.72 -45.28 -4.02
N LEU A 245 -44.93 -44.50 -5.10
CA LEU A 245 -45.79 -44.90 -6.21
C LEU A 245 -45.26 -46.13 -6.95
N CYS A 246 -43.96 -46.20 -7.21
CA CYS A 246 -43.34 -47.37 -7.84
C CYS A 246 -43.54 -48.64 -6.99
N ILE A 247 -43.35 -48.55 -5.66
CA ILE A 247 -43.58 -49.66 -4.74
C ILE A 247 -45.08 -50.04 -4.71
N PHE A 248 -45.97 -49.06 -4.67
CA PHE A 248 -47.42 -49.28 -4.65
C PHE A 248 -47.92 -49.97 -5.94
N ILE A 249 -47.47 -49.51 -7.10
CA ILE A 249 -47.76 -50.14 -8.40
C ILE A 249 -47.21 -51.57 -8.43
N PHE A 250 -45.99 -51.78 -7.94
CA PHE A 250 -45.39 -53.12 -7.86
C PHE A 250 -46.21 -54.08 -6.99
N PHE A 251 -46.82 -53.59 -5.89
CA PHE A 251 -47.67 -54.41 -5.02
C PHE A 251 -49.09 -54.64 -5.56
N ILE A 252 -49.62 -53.76 -6.43
CA ILE A 252 -50.94 -53.94 -7.06
C ILE A 252 -50.87 -54.91 -8.26
N PHE A 253 -49.80 -54.86 -9.04
CA PHE A 253 -49.63 -55.68 -10.24
C PHE A 253 -48.93 -57.02 -9.99
N ARG A 254 -48.58 -57.31 -8.73
CA ARG A 254 -48.12 -58.63 -8.27
C ARG A 254 -49.23 -59.32 -7.51
#